data_AF-A0A9W9F0Y3-F1
#
_entry.id   AF-A0A9W9F0Y3-F1
#
_cell.length_a   1.000
_cell.length_b   1.000
_cell.length_c   1.000
_cell.angle_alpha   90.00
_cell.angle_beta   90.00
_cell.angle_gamma   90.00
#
_symmetry.space_group_name_H-M   'P 1'
#
loop_
_entity.id
_entity.type
_entity.pdbx_description
1 polymer ?
#
loop_
_entity_poly.entity_id
_entity_poly.type
_entity_poly.pdbx_seq_one_letter_code
_entity_poly.pdbx_strand_id
1 'polypeptide(L)'
;MTDLPAHASPKLPPHSPPLSNKPEGLLDDASQGSTSVGEHTPALPDSLLSPAFTPPATPGGTLNLDLNPTKVLHQSQTASIRHQSEHSKTPKLLPQLPEVECIVRARIPTTNGAEMFLHLYHNDLDGKEHLAIVFGNKIRSRSLDSVRPGETEMDRMIRGAYVGKLHPGRVSSWYDDEKTGSHEGGSSSNQYVEPPLVRIHSECYTGETAWSARCDCGEQLDEAARLMSFPVEDLTSDAPPEAQSLRSQSAGGVIIYLRQEGRGIGLGEKLKAYNLQDLGSDTVEANLLLRHPADARSYGLATAMLTDLGCGADAIPQGIRLLTNNPDKVRAIEGPNREVLVKERMPMVPLAWRTGGQRGIKSSEIEGYLRTKISKMGHMLQ
;
A
#
# COMPACT_ATOMS: atom_id res chain seq x y z
N MET A 1 -30.56 27.12 -0.60
CA MET A 1 -29.99 27.66 0.65
C MET A 1 -30.96 27.32 1.76
N THR A 2 -30.62 26.29 2.52
CA THR A 2 -31.36 25.80 3.68
C THR A 2 -30.31 25.25 4.62
N ASP A 3 -29.99 26.06 5.64
CA ASP A 3 -28.97 25.82 6.65
C ASP A 3 -29.40 24.72 7.63
N LEU A 4 -28.45 23.83 7.93
CA LEU A 4 -28.52 22.87 9.04
C LEU A 4 -27.80 23.46 10.27
N PRO A 5 -28.32 23.31 11.50
CA PRO A 5 -27.62 23.75 12.69
C PRO A 5 -26.62 22.70 13.19
N ALA A 6 -25.44 23.18 13.61
CA ALA A 6 -24.35 22.41 14.19
C ALA A 6 -24.70 21.90 15.60
N HIS A 7 -24.44 20.61 15.86
CA HIS A 7 -24.55 20.02 17.18
C HIS A 7 -23.31 20.36 18.04
N ALA A 8 -23.55 21.03 19.16
CA ALA A 8 -22.57 21.39 20.17
C ALA A 8 -22.35 20.25 21.18
N SER A 9 -21.09 20.00 21.56
CA SER A 9 -20.70 19.08 22.64
C SER A 9 -21.03 19.64 24.04
N PRO A 10 -21.46 18.81 25.00
CA PRO A 10 -21.74 19.28 26.37
C PRO A 10 -20.45 19.50 27.18
N LYS A 11 -20.38 20.66 27.84
CA LYS A 11 -19.31 21.06 28.77
C LYS A 11 -19.49 20.38 30.13
N LEU A 12 -18.45 19.75 30.65
CA LEU A 12 -18.33 19.35 32.06
C LEU A 12 -17.76 20.52 32.90
N PRO A 13 -18.22 20.74 34.15
CA PRO A 13 -17.76 21.85 34.99
C PRO A 13 -16.43 21.54 35.70
N PRO A 14 -15.64 22.57 36.07
CA PRO A 14 -14.35 22.38 36.73
C PRO A 14 -14.52 22.10 38.23
N HIS A 15 -13.76 21.13 38.75
CA HIS A 15 -13.65 20.87 40.19
C HIS A 15 -12.73 21.91 40.87
N SER A 16 -13.22 22.47 41.98
CA SER A 16 -12.56 23.45 42.85
C SER A 16 -11.36 22.87 43.61
N PRO A 17 -10.32 23.68 43.93
CA PRO A 17 -9.21 23.22 44.77
C PRO A 17 -9.55 23.37 46.26
N PRO A 18 -9.06 22.49 47.16
CA PRO A 18 -9.17 22.73 48.59
C PRO A 18 -8.06 23.67 49.08
N LEU A 19 -8.46 24.57 49.98
CA LEU A 19 -7.67 25.61 50.63
C LEU A 19 -6.70 25.05 51.69
N SER A 20 -5.62 25.80 51.90
CA SER A 20 -4.54 25.59 52.85
C SER A 20 -5.00 25.64 54.31
N ASN A 21 -4.38 24.81 55.15
CA ASN A 21 -4.10 25.15 56.55
C ASN A 21 -2.72 24.61 56.94
N LYS A 22 -1.76 25.51 57.16
CA LYS A 22 -0.55 25.27 57.96
C LYS A 22 -0.83 25.71 59.40
N PRO A 23 -0.16 25.10 60.38
CA PRO A 23 0.77 25.90 61.15
C PRO A 23 2.16 25.25 61.30
N GLU A 24 3.08 26.08 61.80
CA GLU A 24 4.53 26.01 61.84
C GLU A 24 5.12 24.94 62.79
N GLY A 25 6.41 24.58 62.58
CA GLY A 25 7.28 24.12 63.66
C GLY A 25 8.34 23.05 63.33
N LEU A 26 9.54 23.51 62.92
CA LEU A 26 10.90 23.10 63.34
C LEU A 26 11.40 21.62 63.25
N LEU A 27 12.52 21.51 62.50
CA LEU A 27 13.77 20.76 62.74
C LEU A 27 13.92 19.24 62.45
N ASP A 28 15.00 18.98 61.70
CA ASP A 28 16.01 17.91 61.77
C ASP A 28 15.74 16.43 61.37
N ASP A 29 16.48 16.06 60.31
CA ASP A 29 17.42 14.93 60.16
C ASP A 29 16.96 13.46 59.94
N ALA A 30 17.69 12.84 59.00
CA ALA A 30 18.02 11.43 58.80
C ALA A 30 16.97 10.28 58.80
N SER A 31 16.89 9.65 57.62
CA SER A 31 17.07 8.20 57.39
C SER A 31 15.91 7.18 57.49
N GLN A 32 15.93 6.25 56.52
CA GLN A 32 15.37 4.88 56.46
C GLN A 32 13.87 4.62 56.19
N GLY A 33 13.60 4.12 54.98
CA GLY A 33 12.93 2.84 54.68
C GLY A 33 11.48 2.59 55.13
N SER A 34 10.56 2.39 54.18
CA SER A 34 9.80 1.13 54.01
C SER A 34 8.78 1.17 52.86
N THR A 35 8.83 0.09 52.08
CA THR A 35 7.83 -0.57 51.23
C THR A 35 6.38 -0.05 51.17
N SER A 36 5.88 0.15 49.95
CA SER A 36 4.51 -0.23 49.60
C SER A 36 4.49 -0.98 48.26
N VAL A 37 3.81 -2.13 48.30
CA VAL A 37 3.65 -3.11 47.23
C VAL A 37 2.63 -2.57 46.23
N GLY A 38 3.02 -2.45 44.96
CA GLY A 38 2.15 -2.12 43.84
C GLY A 38 2.06 -3.30 42.87
N GLU A 39 0.83 -3.65 42.50
CA GLU A 39 0.45 -4.77 41.64
C GLU A 39 1.30 -4.87 40.36
N HIS A 40 1.93 -6.04 40.17
CA HIS A 40 2.68 -6.36 38.97
C HIS A 40 1.73 -6.55 37.77
N THR A 41 1.76 -5.60 36.84
CA THR A 41 1.39 -5.88 35.44
C THR A 41 2.45 -6.84 34.88
N PRO A 42 2.10 -7.99 34.28
CA PRO A 42 3.09 -8.90 33.72
C PRO A 42 3.85 -8.19 32.59
N ALA A 43 5.18 -8.26 32.62
CA ALA A 43 6.04 -7.69 31.60
C ALA A 43 5.80 -8.38 30.26
N LEU A 44 5.76 -7.59 29.18
CA LEU A 44 5.74 -8.12 27.81
C LEU A 44 7.02 -8.92 27.55
N PRO A 45 6.94 -10.09 26.91
CA PRO A 45 8.14 -10.83 26.51
C PRO A 45 9.01 -9.97 25.58
N ASP A 46 10.33 -10.07 25.73
CA ASP A 46 11.32 -9.27 25.00
C ASP A 46 11.21 -9.42 23.46
N SER A 47 10.52 -10.46 22.98
CA SER A 47 10.19 -10.66 21.56
C SER A 47 9.18 -9.65 20.98
N LEU A 48 8.52 -8.85 21.83
CA LEU A 48 7.51 -7.84 21.44
C LEU A 48 8.02 -6.40 21.49
N LEU A 49 9.30 -6.20 21.81
CA LEU A 49 9.92 -4.89 21.81
C LEU A 49 10.47 -4.59 20.41
N SER A 50 9.80 -3.70 19.67
CA SER A 50 10.36 -3.12 18.45
C SER A 50 11.70 -2.46 18.78
N PRO A 51 12.75 -2.63 17.94
CA PRO A 51 13.98 -1.87 18.12
C PRO A 51 13.66 -0.37 18.04
N ALA A 52 14.27 0.41 18.94
CA ALA A 52 14.08 1.86 18.97
C ALA A 52 14.39 2.46 17.59
N PHE A 53 13.35 2.98 16.92
CA PHE A 53 13.49 3.64 15.63
C PHE A 53 14.25 4.96 15.84
N THR A 54 15.55 4.93 15.54
CA THR A 54 16.34 6.16 15.39
C THR A 54 16.52 6.35 13.87
N PRO A 55 15.91 7.38 13.25
CA PRO A 55 16.12 7.59 11.82
C PRO A 55 17.60 7.90 11.56
N PRO A 56 18.22 7.34 10.50
CA PRO A 56 19.56 7.75 10.12
C PRO A 56 19.51 9.23 9.72
N ALA A 57 20.41 10.03 10.31
CA ALA A 57 20.59 11.42 9.93
C ALA A 57 20.91 11.49 8.42
N THR A 58 20.08 12.20 7.67
CA THR A 58 20.34 12.54 6.27
C THR A 58 21.70 13.25 6.17
N PRO A 59 22.64 12.83 5.30
CA PRO A 59 23.84 13.62 5.05
C PRO A 59 23.44 14.93 4.35
N GLY A 60 23.30 15.99 5.13
CA GLY A 60 23.18 17.35 4.62
C GLY A 60 24.54 17.78 4.06
N GLY A 61 24.73 17.62 2.75
CA GLY A 61 25.84 18.26 2.05
C GLY A 61 25.67 19.78 2.10
N THR A 62 26.58 20.46 2.78
CA THR A 62 26.70 21.92 2.75
C THR A 62 27.13 22.36 1.35
N LEU A 63 26.20 22.89 0.56
CA LEU A 63 26.53 23.58 -0.67
C LEU A 63 26.86 25.04 -0.34
N ASN A 64 28.16 25.36 -0.32
CA ASN A 64 28.62 26.75 -0.41
C ASN A 64 28.18 27.32 -1.77
N LEU A 65 27.20 28.23 -1.75
CA LEU A 65 26.83 29.03 -2.90
C LEU A 65 27.78 30.23 -3.00
N ASP A 66 28.78 30.11 -3.85
CA ASP A 66 29.46 31.25 -4.48
C ASP A 66 29.59 30.96 -5.97
N LEU A 67 28.49 31.09 -6.72
CA LEU A 67 28.53 31.04 -8.19
C LEU A 67 27.62 32.09 -8.81
N ASN A 68 28.28 33.09 -9.40
CA ASN A 68 27.77 34.22 -10.14
C ASN A 68 27.00 33.74 -11.40
N PRO A 69 25.72 34.12 -11.62
CA PRO A 69 24.83 33.48 -12.61
C PRO A 69 25.08 33.84 -14.09
N THR A 70 26.16 34.54 -14.42
CA THR A 70 26.41 35.08 -15.78
C THR A 70 27.50 34.38 -16.59
N LYS A 71 28.14 33.32 -16.07
CA LYS A 71 29.22 32.60 -16.81
C LYS A 71 28.87 31.20 -17.34
N VAL A 72 27.72 30.63 -16.99
CA VAL A 72 27.36 29.26 -17.42
C VAL A 72 26.66 29.23 -18.80
N LEU A 73 26.22 30.39 -19.32
CA LEU A 73 25.42 30.47 -20.55
C LEU A 73 26.23 30.45 -21.88
N HIS A 74 27.54 30.16 -21.86
CA HIS A 74 28.38 30.22 -23.06
C HIS A 74 29.26 28.99 -23.35
N GLN A 75 29.09 27.88 -22.64
CA GLN A 75 29.89 26.66 -22.87
C GLN A 75 29.12 25.44 -23.40
N SER A 76 27.83 25.59 -23.75
CA SER A 76 27.01 24.48 -24.27
C SER A 76 26.67 24.58 -25.76
N GLN A 77 27.29 25.49 -26.51
CA GLN A 77 27.21 25.53 -27.97
C GLN A 77 28.47 24.93 -28.59
N THR A 78 28.58 23.59 -28.57
CA THR A 78 29.36 22.74 -29.51
C THR A 78 29.43 21.29 -28.99
N ALA A 79 28.30 20.60 -28.97
CA ALA A 79 28.29 19.14 -28.89
C ALA A 79 27.09 18.59 -29.65
N SER A 80 27.30 18.34 -30.94
CA SER A 80 26.36 17.71 -31.85
C SER A 80 26.20 16.23 -31.50
N ILE A 81 25.42 15.91 -30.47
CA ILE A 81 25.05 14.53 -30.15
C ILE A 81 23.70 14.23 -30.79
N ARG A 82 23.73 13.51 -31.91
CA ARG A 82 22.56 12.85 -32.50
C ARG A 82 22.09 11.75 -31.56
N HIS A 83 21.16 12.02 -30.66
CA HIS A 83 20.41 10.97 -29.98
C HIS A 83 19.14 10.65 -30.77
N GLN A 84 19.16 9.48 -31.41
CA GLN A 84 17.99 8.84 -31.96
C GLN A 84 16.96 8.57 -30.86
N SER A 85 15.69 8.81 -31.19
CA SER A 85 14.52 8.58 -30.34
C SER A 85 14.29 7.07 -30.10
N GLU A 86 14.85 6.52 -29.03
CA GLU A 86 14.50 5.17 -28.54
C GLU A 86 13.28 5.25 -27.59
N HIS A 87 12.10 5.49 -28.13
CA HIS A 87 10.84 5.41 -27.39
C HIS A 87 10.15 4.04 -27.56
N SER A 88 10.77 2.96 -27.05
CA SER A 88 10.08 1.73 -26.61
C SER A 88 11.08 0.75 -25.97
N LYS A 89 11.54 1.02 -24.73
CA LYS A 89 12.34 0.03 -24.00
C LYS A 89 11.39 -0.90 -23.24
N THR A 90 11.44 -2.19 -23.60
CA THR A 90 10.81 -3.28 -22.85
C THR A 90 11.14 -3.16 -21.36
N PRO A 91 10.18 -3.46 -20.45
CA PRO A 91 10.42 -3.36 -19.01
C PRO A 91 11.64 -4.21 -18.63
N LYS A 92 12.52 -3.65 -17.82
CA LYS A 92 13.70 -4.38 -17.29
C LYS A 92 13.20 -5.47 -16.35
N LEU A 93 13.24 -6.71 -16.81
CA LEU A 93 12.99 -7.88 -15.96
C LEU A 93 14.25 -8.16 -15.14
N LEU A 94 14.07 -8.49 -13.87
CA LEU A 94 15.17 -9.04 -13.07
C LEU A 94 15.48 -10.46 -13.56
N PRO A 95 16.75 -10.89 -13.57
CA PRO A 95 17.11 -12.26 -13.98
C PRO A 95 16.54 -13.32 -13.03
N GLN A 96 16.42 -12.97 -11.75
CA GLN A 96 15.81 -13.78 -10.71
C GLN A 96 14.90 -12.90 -9.87
N LEU A 97 13.82 -13.48 -9.34
CA LEU A 97 12.95 -12.78 -8.40
C LEU A 97 13.67 -12.58 -7.06
N PRO A 98 13.47 -11.43 -6.39
CA PRO A 98 14.01 -11.19 -5.06
C PRO A 98 13.37 -12.12 -4.02
N GLU A 99 14.08 -12.35 -2.92
CA GLU A 99 13.53 -13.05 -1.77
C GLU A 99 12.61 -12.11 -0.99
N VAL A 100 11.44 -12.62 -0.60
CA VAL A 100 10.44 -11.87 0.16
C VAL A 100 9.93 -12.69 1.33
N GLU A 101 9.69 -12.03 2.45
CA GLU A 101 9.13 -12.64 3.64
C GLU A 101 8.01 -11.78 4.21
N CYS A 102 6.83 -12.36 4.40
CA CYS A 102 5.73 -11.71 5.09
C CYS A 102 6.00 -11.72 6.60
N ILE A 103 6.36 -10.56 7.13
CA ILE A 103 6.77 -10.37 8.51
C ILE A 103 5.58 -10.40 9.45
N VAL A 104 4.47 -9.76 9.09
CA VAL A 104 3.28 -9.66 9.96
C VAL A 104 2.01 -9.46 9.13
N ARG A 105 0.89 -9.97 9.65
CA ARG A 105 -0.45 -9.73 9.11
C ARG A 105 -1.39 -9.19 10.18
N ALA A 106 -2.14 -8.14 9.85
CA ALA A 106 -3.19 -7.61 10.72
C ALA A 106 -4.51 -7.44 9.98
N ARG A 107 -5.63 -7.78 10.65
CA ARG A 107 -6.97 -7.46 10.17
C ARG A 107 -7.24 -5.97 10.37
N ILE A 108 -7.69 -5.30 9.31
CA ILE A 108 -8.11 -3.90 9.34
C ILE A 108 -9.63 -3.83 9.11
N PRO A 109 -10.42 -3.42 10.12
CA PRO A 109 -11.83 -3.15 9.92
C PRO A 109 -12.05 -2.06 8.87
N THR A 110 -12.94 -2.30 7.93
CA THR A 110 -13.33 -1.32 6.91
C THR A 110 -14.71 -0.73 7.24
N THR A 111 -14.98 0.47 6.73
CA THR A 111 -16.26 1.17 6.95
C THR A 111 -17.44 0.53 6.21
N ASN A 112 -17.16 -0.28 5.19
CA ASN A 112 -18.16 -1.00 4.40
C ASN A 112 -18.31 -2.47 4.82
N GLY A 113 -17.65 -2.90 5.90
CA GLY A 113 -17.74 -4.26 6.44
C GLY A 113 -16.92 -5.31 5.70
N ALA A 114 -16.21 -4.94 4.63
CA ALA A 114 -15.31 -5.84 3.91
C ALA A 114 -14.16 -6.33 4.81
N GLU A 115 -13.83 -7.62 4.69
CA GLU A 115 -12.67 -8.19 5.37
C GLU A 115 -11.38 -7.81 4.64
N MET A 116 -10.57 -6.99 5.29
CA MET A 116 -9.29 -6.51 4.76
C MET A 116 -8.15 -6.88 5.72
N PHE A 117 -7.04 -7.36 5.16
CA PHE A 117 -5.82 -7.71 5.88
C PHE A 117 -4.63 -6.99 5.27
N LEU A 118 -3.81 -6.37 6.12
CA LEU A 118 -2.51 -5.84 5.71
C LEU A 118 -1.45 -6.88 5.99
N HIS A 119 -0.64 -7.19 4.99
CA HIS A 119 0.54 -8.02 5.09
C HIS A 119 1.76 -7.14 4.86
N LEU A 120 2.69 -7.10 5.81
CA LEU A 120 3.94 -6.36 5.71
C LEU A 120 5.05 -7.32 5.24
N TYR A 121 5.76 -6.94 4.19
CA TYR A 121 6.82 -7.73 3.59
C TYR A 121 8.19 -7.08 3.76
N HIS A 122 9.17 -7.90 4.14
CA HIS A 122 10.59 -7.61 4.02
C HIS A 122 11.15 -8.21 2.72
N ASN A 123 12.25 -7.67 2.22
CA ASN A 123 12.89 -8.13 0.98
C ASN A 123 14.40 -7.83 0.94
N ASP A 124 15.11 -8.56 0.07
CA ASP A 124 16.56 -8.45 -0.14
C ASP A 124 16.98 -7.47 -1.25
N LEU A 125 16.04 -6.84 -1.96
CA LEU A 125 16.30 -6.00 -3.13
C LEU A 125 16.55 -4.54 -2.77
N ASP A 126 15.68 -3.94 -1.94
CA ASP A 126 15.73 -2.50 -1.64
C ASP A 126 15.73 -2.18 -0.14
N GLY A 127 15.64 -3.19 0.73
CA GLY A 127 15.65 -3.05 2.18
C GLY A 127 14.46 -2.27 2.75
N LYS A 128 13.45 -1.94 1.93
CA LYS A 128 12.22 -1.31 2.38
C LYS A 128 11.20 -2.37 2.77
N GLU A 129 10.26 -1.95 3.60
CA GLU A 129 9.06 -2.73 3.83
C GLU A 129 8.02 -2.40 2.76
N HIS A 130 7.33 -3.40 2.24
CA HIS A 130 6.24 -3.27 1.27
C HIS A 130 4.96 -3.88 1.82
N LEU A 131 3.81 -3.47 1.29
CA LEU A 131 2.51 -3.91 1.80
C LEU A 131 1.76 -4.71 0.74
N ALA A 132 1.06 -5.75 1.18
CA ALA A 132 -0.03 -6.35 0.42
C ALA A 132 -1.34 -6.14 1.19
N ILE A 133 -2.29 -5.47 0.54
CA ILE A 133 -3.65 -5.25 1.05
C ILE A 133 -4.52 -6.35 0.46
N VAL A 134 -4.90 -7.31 1.29
CA VAL A 134 -5.65 -8.50 0.88
C VAL A 134 -7.09 -8.36 1.31
N PHE A 135 -8.02 -8.58 0.38
CA PHE A 135 -9.46 -8.58 0.61
C PHE A 135 -9.96 -10.03 0.61
N GLY A 136 -10.74 -10.39 1.62
CA GLY A 136 -11.21 -11.76 1.84
C GLY A 136 -10.19 -12.67 2.52
N ASN A 137 -10.57 -13.94 2.73
CA ASN A 137 -9.83 -14.88 3.60
C ASN A 137 -9.11 -16.02 2.85
N LYS A 138 -9.22 -16.05 1.50
CA LYS A 138 -8.71 -17.16 0.69
C LYS A 138 -7.23 -16.99 0.29
N ILE A 139 -6.78 -15.75 0.12
CA ILE A 139 -5.39 -15.44 -0.23
C ILE A 139 -4.55 -15.45 1.04
N ARG A 140 -3.52 -16.29 1.09
CA ARG A 140 -2.65 -16.47 2.25
C ARG A 140 -1.19 -16.52 1.84
N SER A 141 -0.33 -15.94 2.68
CA SER A 141 1.12 -15.95 2.50
C SER A 141 1.74 -17.25 3.01
N ARG A 142 2.56 -17.90 2.18
CA ARG A 142 3.30 -19.12 2.54
C ARG A 142 4.36 -18.83 3.59
N SER A 143 5.12 -17.75 3.41
CA SER A 143 6.14 -17.31 4.37
C SER A 143 5.53 -16.93 5.72
N LEU A 144 4.36 -16.27 5.73
CA LEU A 144 3.63 -15.98 6.95
C LEU A 144 3.22 -17.28 7.66
N ASP A 145 2.62 -18.22 6.93
CA ASP A 145 2.10 -19.46 7.50
C ASP A 145 3.20 -20.49 7.81
N SER A 146 4.45 -20.26 7.39
CA SER A 146 5.57 -21.13 7.77
C SER A 146 5.84 -21.06 9.28
N VAL A 147 6.26 -22.20 9.85
CA VAL A 147 6.67 -22.28 11.26
C VAL A 147 8.11 -21.81 11.37
N ARG A 148 8.38 -20.87 12.26
CA ARG A 148 9.74 -20.35 12.48
C ARG A 148 10.45 -21.09 13.62
N PRO A 149 11.77 -21.33 13.53
CA PRO A 149 12.51 -21.99 14.61
C PRO A 149 12.38 -21.23 15.93
N GLY A 150 11.98 -21.92 17.00
CA GLY A 150 11.82 -21.33 18.34
C GLY A 150 10.54 -20.49 18.53
N GLU A 151 9.66 -20.41 17.54
CA GLU A 151 8.39 -19.68 17.62
C GLU A 151 7.38 -20.42 18.51
N THR A 152 6.77 -19.71 19.47
CA THR A 152 5.65 -20.25 20.24
C THR A 152 4.32 -20.07 19.50
N GLU A 153 3.26 -20.80 19.90
CA GLU A 153 1.91 -20.56 19.35
C GLU A 153 1.44 -19.11 19.54
N MET A 154 1.83 -18.47 20.65
CA MET A 154 1.50 -17.07 20.90
C MET A 154 2.24 -16.14 19.93
N ASP A 155 3.54 -16.33 19.71
CA ASP A 155 4.33 -15.54 18.76
C ASP A 155 3.73 -15.65 17.35
N ARG A 156 3.34 -16.85 16.95
CA ARG A 156 2.69 -17.13 15.67
C ARG A 156 1.37 -16.39 15.52
N MET A 157 0.53 -16.37 16.57
CA MET A 157 -0.72 -15.61 16.59
C MET A 157 -0.47 -14.09 16.55
N ILE A 158 0.51 -13.58 17.30
CA ILE A 158 0.88 -12.15 17.33
C ILE A 158 1.36 -11.68 15.97
N ARG A 159 2.14 -12.51 15.28
CA ARG A 159 2.58 -12.26 13.90
C ARG A 159 1.42 -12.28 12.90
N GLY A 160 0.26 -12.77 13.31
CA GLY A 160 -0.92 -12.84 12.49
C GLY A 160 -1.00 -14.12 11.67
N ALA A 161 -0.16 -15.14 11.92
CA ALA A 161 -0.18 -16.42 11.23
C ALA A 161 -1.23 -17.37 11.84
N TYR A 162 -2.51 -17.00 11.73
CA TYR A 162 -3.64 -17.78 12.28
C TYR A 162 -4.78 -17.97 11.27
N VAL A 163 -5.69 -18.89 11.55
CA VAL A 163 -6.95 -19.11 10.81
C VAL A 163 -8.14 -18.55 11.60
N GLY A 164 -9.19 -18.06 10.94
CA GLY A 164 -10.39 -17.56 11.65
C GLY A 164 -10.17 -16.22 12.33
N LYS A 165 -10.85 -15.98 13.47
CA LYS A 165 -10.77 -14.72 14.22
C LYS A 165 -9.97 -14.89 15.52
N LEU A 166 -9.25 -13.85 15.92
CA LEU A 166 -8.64 -13.82 17.26
C LEU A 166 -9.69 -13.42 18.29
N HIS A 167 -9.65 -14.08 19.44
CA HIS A 167 -10.43 -13.75 20.62
C HIS A 167 -9.56 -13.92 21.87
N PRO A 168 -9.87 -13.21 22.98
CA PRO A 168 -9.18 -13.43 24.25
C PRO A 168 -9.23 -14.91 24.67
N GLY A 169 -8.12 -15.43 25.18
CA GLY A 169 -8.01 -16.83 25.64
C GLY A 169 -7.77 -17.87 24.53
N ARG A 170 -7.61 -17.46 23.28
CA ARG A 170 -7.26 -18.37 22.17
C ARG A 170 -5.87 -19.00 22.40
N VAL A 171 -5.76 -20.31 22.14
CA VAL A 171 -4.52 -21.08 22.37
C VAL A 171 -3.92 -21.71 21.11
N SER A 172 -4.66 -21.77 20.00
CA SER A 172 -4.23 -22.41 18.75
C SER A 172 -4.33 -21.46 17.58
N SER A 173 -3.26 -21.36 16.79
CA SER A 173 -3.24 -20.60 15.55
C SER A 173 -3.91 -21.32 14.37
N TRP A 174 -4.05 -22.64 14.44
CA TRP A 174 -4.38 -23.50 13.29
C TRP A 174 -5.87 -23.65 13.01
N TYR A 175 -6.69 -23.68 14.04
CA TYR A 175 -8.13 -23.90 13.93
C TYR A 175 -8.90 -22.85 14.72
N ASP A 176 -10.15 -22.64 14.32
CA ASP A 176 -11.09 -21.74 14.99
C ASP A 176 -11.97 -22.57 15.92
N ASP A 177 -11.75 -22.47 17.23
CA ASP A 177 -12.41 -23.31 18.24
C ASP A 177 -13.94 -23.06 18.28
N GLU A 178 -14.42 -21.91 17.81
CA GLU A 178 -15.85 -21.57 17.77
C GLU A 178 -16.65 -22.33 16.68
N LYS A 179 -15.98 -23.15 15.84
CA LYS A 179 -16.63 -23.94 14.77
C LYS A 179 -16.70 -25.45 15.01
N THR A 180 -16.59 -25.93 16.25
CA THR A 180 -17.00 -27.32 16.59
C THR A 180 -18.51 -27.42 16.89
N GLY A 181 -19.33 -26.86 16.00
CA GLY A 181 -20.79 -26.93 16.05
C GLY A 181 -21.36 -26.98 14.63
N SER A 182 -21.58 -28.20 14.13
CA SER A 182 -22.39 -28.54 12.96
C SER A 182 -22.24 -27.67 11.69
N HIS A 183 -21.27 -28.01 10.85
CA HIS A 183 -21.52 -28.01 9.41
C HIS A 183 -21.37 -29.44 8.90
N GLU A 184 -22.50 -30.13 8.84
CA GLU A 184 -22.69 -31.35 8.06
C GLU A 184 -22.22 -31.11 6.62
N GLY A 185 -21.69 -32.18 6.01
CA GLY A 185 -21.16 -32.20 4.65
C GLY A 185 -22.12 -31.60 3.62
N GLY A 186 -21.85 -30.35 3.26
CA GLY A 186 -22.38 -29.74 2.05
C GLY A 186 -21.59 -30.24 0.85
N SER A 187 -22.25 -31.07 0.04
CA SER A 187 -21.89 -31.47 -1.33
C SER A 187 -20.92 -30.49 -2.02
N SER A 188 -19.77 -31.02 -2.45
CA SER A 188 -18.80 -30.35 -3.32
C SER A 188 -19.42 -30.08 -4.69
N SER A 189 -20.34 -29.11 -4.77
CA SER A 189 -20.66 -28.50 -6.05
C SER A 189 -19.40 -27.80 -6.53
N ASN A 190 -18.93 -28.20 -7.71
CA ASN A 190 -17.74 -27.70 -8.38
C ASN A 190 -17.98 -26.24 -8.81
N GLN A 191 -18.03 -25.33 -7.83
CA GLN A 191 -18.27 -23.92 -8.03
C GLN A 191 -16.97 -23.29 -8.53
N TYR A 192 -17.01 -22.82 -9.78
CA TYR A 192 -15.88 -22.15 -10.43
C TYR A 192 -15.58 -20.84 -9.69
N VAL A 193 -14.53 -20.86 -8.87
CA VAL A 193 -13.99 -19.65 -8.22
C VAL A 193 -13.24 -18.85 -9.28
N GLU A 194 -13.67 -17.61 -9.53
CA GLU A 194 -12.96 -16.71 -10.43
C GLU A 194 -11.53 -16.46 -9.95
N PRO A 195 -10.56 -16.30 -10.86
CA PRO A 195 -9.23 -15.88 -10.47
C PRO A 195 -9.22 -14.54 -9.71
N PRO A 196 -8.32 -14.36 -8.73
CA PRO A 196 -8.31 -13.17 -7.89
C PRO A 196 -8.02 -11.91 -8.71
N LEU A 197 -8.65 -10.80 -8.29
CA LEU A 197 -8.36 -9.49 -8.84
C LEU A 197 -7.09 -8.94 -8.17
N VAL A 198 -6.12 -8.54 -8.99
CA VAL A 198 -4.81 -8.08 -8.53
C VAL A 198 -4.58 -6.66 -9.01
N ARG A 199 -4.10 -5.80 -8.12
CA ARG A 199 -3.64 -4.45 -8.43
C ARG A 199 -2.21 -4.29 -7.95
N ILE A 200 -1.33 -3.85 -8.84
CA ILE A 200 0.00 -3.41 -8.44
C ILE A 200 -0.04 -1.89 -8.34
N HIS A 201 0.18 -1.37 -7.15
CA HIS A 201 0.11 0.06 -6.87
C HIS A 201 1.50 0.57 -6.48
N SER A 202 1.99 1.59 -7.18
CA SER A 202 3.22 2.29 -6.76
C SER A 202 2.79 3.46 -5.90
N GLU A 203 3.36 3.57 -4.71
CA GLU A 203 3.15 4.67 -3.76
C GLU A 203 3.17 6.03 -4.46
N CYS A 204 2.18 6.84 -4.11
CA CYS A 204 2.03 8.22 -4.54
C CYS A 204 1.41 9.04 -3.41
N TYR A 205 2.24 9.47 -2.46
CA TYR A 205 1.87 10.24 -1.29
C TYR A 205 0.97 11.44 -1.62
N THR A 206 1.34 12.22 -2.64
CA THR A 206 0.57 13.40 -3.04
C THR A 206 -0.84 13.07 -3.50
N GLY A 207 -1.01 11.96 -4.24
CA GLY A 207 -2.30 11.56 -4.78
C GLY A 207 -3.17 10.85 -3.74
N GLU A 208 -2.57 10.05 -2.88
CA GLU A 208 -3.26 9.18 -1.92
C GLU A 208 -3.55 9.87 -0.60
N THR A 209 -2.62 10.69 -0.11
CA THR A 209 -2.72 11.32 1.22
C THR A 209 -3.01 12.80 1.14
N ALA A 210 -2.48 13.51 0.14
CA ALA A 210 -2.60 14.96 0.04
C ALA A 210 -3.69 15.43 -0.95
N TRP A 211 -4.57 14.53 -1.40
CA TRP A 211 -5.71 14.83 -2.30
C TRP A 211 -5.32 15.59 -3.58
N SER A 212 -4.13 15.33 -4.12
CA SER A 212 -3.62 16.05 -5.28
C SER A 212 -4.46 15.82 -6.54
N ALA A 213 -4.84 16.91 -7.20
CA ALA A 213 -5.48 16.90 -8.52
C ALA A 213 -4.49 16.83 -9.71
N ARG A 214 -3.19 16.60 -9.45
CA ARG A 214 -2.17 16.45 -10.52
C ARG A 214 -2.11 15.05 -11.11
N CYS A 215 -2.65 14.06 -10.41
CA CYS A 215 -2.61 12.67 -10.83
C CYS A 215 -3.88 11.93 -10.37
N ASP A 216 -4.12 10.75 -10.96
CA ASP A 216 -5.25 9.87 -10.61
C ASP A 216 -4.88 8.78 -9.59
N CYS A 217 -3.70 8.84 -8.95
CA CYS A 217 -3.20 7.74 -8.12
C CYS A 217 -4.10 7.41 -6.92
N GLY A 218 -4.63 8.41 -6.22
CA GLY A 218 -5.56 8.20 -5.11
C GLY A 218 -6.85 7.53 -5.57
N GLU A 219 -7.48 8.08 -6.62
CA GLU A 219 -8.71 7.51 -7.22
C GLU A 219 -8.49 6.06 -7.69
N GLN A 220 -7.31 5.75 -8.25
CA GLN A 220 -6.97 4.40 -8.66
C GLN A 220 -6.83 3.41 -7.50
N LEU A 221 -6.29 3.86 -6.36
CA LEU A 221 -6.16 3.04 -5.15
C LEU A 221 -7.55 2.77 -4.55
N ASP A 222 -8.36 3.83 -4.41
CA ASP A 222 -9.71 3.75 -3.86
C ASP A 222 -10.62 2.84 -4.69
N GLU A 223 -10.57 2.98 -6.02
CA GLU A 223 -11.37 2.14 -6.92
C GLU A 223 -10.92 0.67 -6.88
N ALA A 224 -9.61 0.40 -6.82
CA ALA A 224 -9.12 -0.97 -6.66
C ALA A 224 -9.61 -1.60 -5.35
N ALA A 225 -9.51 -0.86 -4.23
CA ALA A 225 -10.02 -1.31 -2.94
C ALA A 225 -11.55 -1.53 -2.99
N ARG A 226 -12.31 -0.61 -3.59
CA ARG A 226 -13.76 -0.72 -3.75
C ARG A 226 -14.13 -1.98 -4.53
N LEU A 227 -13.51 -2.21 -5.68
CA LEU A 227 -13.75 -3.38 -6.53
C LEU A 227 -13.46 -4.70 -5.80
N MET A 228 -12.41 -4.76 -4.99
CA MET A 228 -12.03 -5.96 -4.22
C MET A 228 -12.86 -6.15 -2.95
N SER A 229 -13.48 -5.08 -2.44
CA SER A 229 -14.28 -5.09 -1.21
C SER A 229 -15.71 -5.63 -1.38
N PHE A 230 -16.17 -5.85 -2.61
CA PHE A 230 -17.53 -6.31 -2.86
C PHE A 230 -17.77 -7.71 -2.26
N PRO A 231 -18.83 -7.90 -1.44
CA PRO A 231 -19.15 -9.18 -0.86
C PRO A 231 -19.45 -10.24 -1.92
N VAL A 232 -19.07 -11.48 -1.62
CA VAL A 232 -19.25 -12.66 -2.49
C VAL A 232 -20.75 -13.03 -2.67
N GLU A 233 -21.62 -12.55 -1.77
CA GLU A 233 -23.02 -13.00 -1.64
C GLU A 233 -24.08 -11.95 -2.05
N ASP A 234 -23.73 -10.66 -2.09
CA ASP A 234 -24.70 -9.55 -2.25
C ASP A 234 -24.97 -9.13 -3.71
N LEU A 235 -24.49 -9.91 -4.68
CA LEU A 235 -24.76 -9.64 -6.08
C LEU A 235 -26.10 -10.26 -6.47
N THR A 236 -27.19 -9.74 -5.90
CA THR A 236 -28.56 -9.94 -6.40
C THR A 236 -28.73 -9.28 -7.76
N SER A 237 -29.76 -9.63 -8.53
CA SER A 237 -30.02 -9.14 -9.90
C SER A 237 -29.96 -7.61 -10.08
N ASP A 238 -30.07 -6.87 -8.98
CA ASP A 238 -30.24 -5.41 -8.98
C ASP A 238 -28.92 -4.64 -8.73
N ALA A 239 -27.78 -5.32 -8.58
CA ALA A 239 -26.47 -4.67 -8.47
C ALA A 239 -26.14 -3.80 -9.72
N PRO A 240 -25.41 -2.67 -9.56
CA PRO A 240 -25.03 -1.80 -10.68
C PRO A 240 -24.38 -2.59 -11.83
N PRO A 241 -24.64 -2.24 -13.11
CA PRO A 241 -24.13 -2.96 -14.29
C PRO A 241 -22.62 -3.30 -14.22
N GLU A 242 -21.85 -2.39 -13.64
CA GLU A 242 -20.42 -2.48 -13.40
C GLU A 242 -20.00 -3.57 -12.37
N ALA A 243 -20.80 -3.79 -11.33
CA ALA A 243 -20.62 -4.91 -10.39
C ALA A 243 -21.14 -6.24 -10.96
N GLN A 244 -21.98 -6.19 -12.00
CA GLN A 244 -22.52 -7.40 -12.63
C GLN A 244 -21.46 -8.21 -13.38
N SER A 245 -20.48 -7.54 -14.00
CA SER A 245 -19.34 -8.19 -14.66
C SER A 245 -18.36 -8.88 -13.70
N LEU A 246 -18.48 -8.61 -12.39
CA LEU A 246 -17.66 -9.16 -11.32
C LEU A 246 -18.43 -10.23 -10.50
N ARG A 247 -19.58 -10.69 -11.01
CA ARG A 247 -20.57 -11.53 -10.32
C ARG A 247 -20.12 -12.93 -9.95
N SER A 248 -19.08 -13.48 -10.57
CA SER A 248 -18.76 -14.88 -10.31
C SER A 248 -17.90 -15.00 -9.06
N GLN A 249 -18.56 -15.11 -7.91
CA GLN A 249 -17.99 -15.57 -6.64
C GLN A 249 -16.55 -15.09 -6.40
N SER A 250 -16.39 -13.77 -6.19
CA SER A 250 -15.10 -13.12 -5.96
C SER A 250 -14.21 -13.95 -5.02
N ALA A 251 -13.03 -14.33 -5.49
CA ALA A 251 -12.01 -14.98 -4.68
C ALA A 251 -11.37 -14.04 -3.63
N GLY A 252 -11.90 -12.82 -3.50
CA GLY A 252 -11.18 -11.71 -2.92
C GLY A 252 -10.24 -11.06 -3.93
N GLY A 253 -9.32 -10.25 -3.44
CA GLY A 253 -8.34 -9.59 -4.28
C GLY A 253 -7.14 -9.11 -3.48
N VAL A 254 -6.09 -8.70 -4.18
CA VAL A 254 -4.89 -8.14 -3.55
C VAL A 254 -4.41 -6.88 -4.25
N ILE A 255 -4.10 -5.87 -3.44
CA ILE A 255 -3.32 -4.71 -3.86
C ILE A 255 -1.90 -4.87 -3.33
N ILE A 256 -0.93 -5.08 -4.23
CA ILE A 256 0.48 -5.00 -3.89
C ILE A 256 0.88 -3.53 -3.90
N TYR A 257 1.08 -2.96 -2.72
CA TYR A 257 1.47 -1.58 -2.52
C TYR A 257 3.00 -1.48 -2.39
N LEU A 258 3.64 -1.04 -3.47
CA LEU A 258 5.08 -0.90 -3.56
C LEU A 258 5.52 0.51 -3.19
N ARG A 259 6.41 0.63 -2.18
CA ARG A 259 6.99 1.88 -1.69
C ARG A 259 8.11 2.45 -2.57
N GLN A 260 7.72 2.73 -3.81
CA GLN A 260 8.56 3.24 -4.89
C GLN A 260 8.01 4.55 -5.46
N GLU A 261 7.89 5.54 -4.58
CA GLU A 261 7.44 6.90 -4.88
C GLU A 261 8.17 7.54 -6.08
N GLY A 262 7.45 8.38 -6.84
CA GLY A 262 8.01 9.16 -7.93
C GLY A 262 8.48 8.32 -9.13
N ARG A 263 7.98 7.10 -9.31
CA ARG A 263 8.54 6.13 -10.28
C ARG A 263 9.96 5.68 -9.91
N GLY A 264 10.24 5.58 -8.61
CA GLY A 264 11.52 5.10 -8.08
C GLY A 264 12.54 6.20 -7.78
N ILE A 265 12.26 7.48 -8.10
CA ILE A 265 13.17 8.60 -7.79
C ILE A 265 12.94 9.19 -6.39
N GLY A 266 11.83 8.83 -5.73
CA GLY A 266 11.47 9.33 -4.40
C GLY A 266 10.69 10.64 -4.39
N LEU A 267 10.16 10.99 -3.22
CA LEU A 267 9.25 12.12 -3.04
C LEU A 267 9.94 13.48 -3.29
N GLY A 268 11.14 13.67 -2.76
CA GLY A 268 11.86 14.95 -2.89
C GLY A 268 12.13 15.33 -4.34
N GLU A 269 12.58 14.37 -5.15
CA GLU A 269 12.84 14.58 -6.57
C GLU A 269 11.55 14.77 -7.38
N LYS A 270 10.48 14.06 -7.01
CA LYS A 270 9.14 14.29 -7.58
C LYS A 270 8.64 15.73 -7.34
N LEU A 271 8.83 16.26 -6.14
CA LEU A 271 8.43 17.65 -5.83
C LEU A 271 9.29 18.67 -6.59
N LYS A 272 10.59 18.42 -6.79
CA LYS A 272 11.43 19.25 -7.68
C LYS A 272 10.92 19.20 -9.12
N ALA A 273 10.54 18.02 -9.62
CA ALA A 273 9.98 17.88 -10.96
C ALA A 273 8.66 18.64 -11.11
N TYR A 274 7.83 18.70 -10.07
CA TYR A 274 6.62 19.54 -10.04
C TYR A 274 6.95 21.03 -10.13
N ASN A 275 7.94 21.52 -9.38
CA ASN A 275 8.35 22.92 -9.47
C ASN A 275 8.84 23.28 -10.89
N LEU A 276 9.57 22.38 -11.56
CA LEU A 276 10.01 22.60 -12.94
C LEU A 276 8.82 22.63 -13.93
N GLN A 277 7.81 21.80 -13.69
CA GLN A 277 6.58 21.81 -14.49
C GLN A 277 5.80 23.12 -14.31
N ASP A 278 5.71 23.62 -13.09
CA ASP A 278 5.06 24.91 -12.79
C ASP A 278 5.83 26.09 -13.41
N LEU A 279 7.15 25.93 -13.61
CA LEU A 279 7.99 26.86 -14.37
C LEU A 279 7.88 26.72 -15.90
N GLY A 280 7.07 25.78 -16.38
CA GLY A 280 6.75 25.59 -17.80
C GLY A 280 7.47 24.45 -18.50
N SER A 281 8.32 23.66 -17.80
CA SER A 281 8.94 22.47 -18.39
C SER A 281 7.91 21.36 -18.58
N ASP A 282 8.01 20.59 -19.67
CA ASP A 282 7.19 19.38 -19.80
C ASP A 282 7.67 18.26 -18.85
N THR A 283 6.87 17.22 -18.62
CA THR A 283 7.22 16.13 -17.70
C THR A 283 8.50 15.39 -18.10
N VAL A 284 8.84 15.35 -19.39
CA VAL A 284 10.06 14.69 -19.87
C VAL A 284 11.26 15.60 -19.65
N GLU A 285 11.13 16.88 -20.00
CA GLU A 285 12.14 17.91 -19.78
C GLU A 285 12.49 18.06 -18.30
N ALA A 286 11.50 18.10 -17.42
CA ALA A 286 11.72 18.17 -15.97
C ALA A 286 12.56 16.98 -15.46
N ASN A 287 12.30 15.77 -15.95
CA ASN A 287 13.09 14.59 -15.58
C ASN A 287 14.51 14.62 -16.17
N LEU A 288 14.68 15.12 -17.41
CA LEU A 288 15.99 15.28 -18.04
C LEU A 288 16.84 16.31 -17.30
N LEU A 289 16.25 17.44 -16.89
CA LEU A 289 16.91 18.48 -16.09
C LEU A 289 17.40 17.92 -14.75
N LEU A 290 16.62 17.02 -14.14
CA LEU A 290 16.98 16.34 -12.89
C LEU A 290 17.86 15.09 -13.11
N ARG A 291 18.21 14.77 -14.36
CA ARG A 291 19.01 13.59 -14.76
C ARG A 291 18.41 12.25 -14.32
N HIS A 292 17.09 12.18 -14.23
CA HIS A 292 16.37 10.97 -13.85
C HIS A 292 15.92 10.17 -15.08
N PRO A 293 15.87 8.82 -15.00
CA PRO A 293 15.21 8.02 -16.03
C PRO A 293 13.70 8.30 -16.03
N ALA A 294 13.05 8.08 -17.18
CA ALA A 294 11.59 8.25 -17.29
C ALA A 294 10.79 7.29 -16.38
N ASP A 295 11.35 6.12 -16.08
CA ASP A 295 10.82 5.15 -15.13
C ASP A 295 11.97 4.30 -14.57
N ALA A 296 12.20 4.36 -13.25
CA ALA A 296 13.24 3.58 -12.57
C ALA A 296 12.69 2.32 -11.89
N ARG A 297 11.38 2.05 -12.02
CA ARG A 297 10.72 1.00 -11.25
C ARG A 297 11.07 -0.39 -11.74
N SER A 298 11.14 -1.32 -10.80
CA SER A 298 11.13 -2.76 -11.04
C SER A 298 9.86 -3.37 -10.45
N TYR A 299 9.33 -4.40 -11.09
CA TYR A 299 8.13 -5.10 -10.65
C TYR A 299 8.40 -6.54 -10.20
N GLY A 300 9.64 -7.01 -10.24
CA GLY A 300 9.99 -8.36 -9.77
C GLY A 300 9.64 -8.58 -8.29
N LEU A 301 9.75 -7.54 -7.46
CA LEU A 301 9.29 -7.60 -6.06
C LEU A 301 7.79 -7.86 -5.94
N ALA A 302 6.97 -7.25 -6.80
CA ALA A 302 5.54 -7.54 -6.82
C ALA A 302 5.25 -8.97 -7.28
N THR A 303 5.98 -9.49 -8.27
CA THR A 303 5.86 -10.89 -8.69
C THR A 303 6.19 -11.83 -7.54
N ALA A 304 7.30 -11.61 -6.83
CA ALA A 304 7.69 -12.41 -5.67
C ALA A 304 6.63 -12.41 -4.56
N MET A 305 6.12 -11.23 -4.19
CA MET A 305 5.04 -11.10 -3.20
C MET A 305 3.76 -11.83 -3.63
N LEU A 306 3.39 -11.77 -4.92
CA LEU A 306 2.23 -12.50 -5.42
C LEU A 306 2.44 -14.01 -5.35
N THR A 307 3.62 -14.53 -5.69
CA THR A 307 3.94 -15.95 -5.58
C THR A 307 3.85 -16.42 -4.12
N ASP A 308 4.39 -15.64 -3.18
CA ASP A 308 4.30 -15.94 -1.75
C ASP A 308 2.85 -15.95 -1.24
N LEU A 309 2.00 -15.03 -1.72
CA LEU A 309 0.56 -14.98 -1.45
C LEU A 309 -0.26 -16.10 -2.11
N GLY A 310 0.40 -17.05 -2.79
CA GLY A 310 -0.27 -18.13 -3.50
C GLY A 310 -1.00 -17.66 -4.76
N CYS A 311 -0.64 -16.50 -5.32
CA CYS A 311 -1.14 -16.00 -6.61
C CYS A 311 -0.21 -16.33 -7.80
N GLY A 312 0.79 -17.18 -7.58
CA GLY A 312 1.70 -17.68 -8.60
C GLY A 312 1.07 -18.73 -9.50
N ALA A 313 1.72 -19.00 -10.64
CA ALA A 313 1.32 -20.01 -11.62
C ALA A 313 1.25 -21.43 -11.03
N ASP A 314 2.04 -21.68 -9.99
CA ASP A 314 2.10 -22.95 -9.26
C ASP A 314 0.86 -23.19 -8.37
N ALA A 315 0.24 -22.13 -7.87
CA ALA A 315 -0.95 -22.21 -7.01
C ALA A 315 -2.26 -21.92 -7.74
N ILE A 316 -2.25 -21.05 -8.76
CA ILE A 316 -3.44 -20.66 -9.53
C ILE A 316 -3.16 -20.88 -11.03
N PRO A 317 -3.36 -22.10 -11.56
CA PRO A 317 -3.08 -22.42 -12.96
C PRO A 317 -3.89 -21.57 -13.96
N GLN A 318 -5.07 -21.11 -13.54
CA GLN A 318 -5.94 -20.22 -14.31
C GLN A 318 -5.47 -18.75 -14.34
N GLY A 319 -4.42 -18.40 -13.58
CA GLY A 319 -3.84 -17.07 -13.51
C GLY A 319 -4.59 -16.07 -12.64
N ILE A 320 -4.26 -14.78 -12.82
CA ILE A 320 -4.83 -13.64 -12.11
C ILE A 320 -5.53 -12.69 -13.08
N ARG A 321 -6.42 -11.84 -12.55
CA ARG A 321 -6.98 -10.72 -13.29
C ARG A 321 -6.25 -9.45 -12.89
N LEU A 322 -5.49 -8.84 -13.80
CA LEU A 322 -4.62 -7.73 -13.48
C LEU A 322 -5.28 -6.38 -13.81
N LEU A 323 -5.50 -5.57 -12.77
CA LEU A 323 -6.12 -4.25 -12.86
C LEU A 323 -5.08 -3.18 -13.26
N THR A 324 -4.90 -2.99 -14.57
CA THR A 324 -3.88 -2.09 -15.14
C THR A 324 -4.24 -1.53 -16.52
N ASN A 325 -3.80 -0.29 -16.77
CA ASN A 325 -3.81 0.32 -18.11
C ASN A 325 -2.44 0.27 -18.79
N ASN A 326 -1.40 -0.12 -18.06
CA ASN A 326 -0.04 -0.18 -18.59
C ASN A 326 0.23 -1.59 -19.13
N PRO A 327 0.38 -1.79 -20.47
CA PRO A 327 0.71 -3.08 -21.05
C PRO A 327 2.10 -3.59 -20.61
N ASP A 328 3.07 -2.70 -20.40
CA ASP A 328 4.41 -3.10 -19.94
C ASP A 328 4.35 -3.68 -18.53
N LYS A 329 3.40 -3.21 -17.71
CA LYS A 329 3.18 -3.77 -16.38
C LYS A 329 2.69 -5.22 -16.42
N VAL A 330 1.92 -5.60 -17.45
CA VAL A 330 1.46 -6.98 -17.62
C VAL A 330 2.67 -7.89 -17.77
N ARG A 331 3.53 -7.60 -18.76
CA ARG A 331 4.76 -8.38 -19.01
C ARG A 331 5.71 -8.37 -17.81
N ALA A 332 5.85 -7.24 -17.14
CA ALA A 332 6.73 -7.12 -15.98
C ALA A 332 6.28 -7.96 -14.79
N ILE A 333 4.97 -8.13 -14.62
CA ILE A 333 4.37 -8.89 -13.50
C ILE A 333 4.36 -10.39 -13.77
N GLU A 334 4.23 -10.82 -15.03
CA GLU A 334 4.37 -12.24 -15.36
C GLU A 334 5.72 -12.80 -14.91
N GLY A 335 6.76 -11.96 -14.88
CA GLY A 335 8.09 -12.33 -14.43
C GLY A 335 8.93 -13.00 -15.53
N PRO A 336 10.23 -13.23 -15.29
CA PRO A 336 11.13 -13.79 -16.29
C PRO A 336 10.75 -15.22 -16.71
N ASN A 337 10.18 -16.03 -15.81
CA ASN A 337 9.83 -17.43 -16.06
C ASN A 337 8.31 -17.68 -15.99
N ARG A 338 7.49 -16.64 -16.12
CA ARG A 338 6.01 -16.73 -15.98
C ARG A 338 5.59 -17.23 -14.60
N GLU A 339 6.25 -16.73 -13.57
CA GLU A 339 5.94 -17.03 -12.17
C GLU A 339 4.51 -16.62 -11.79
N VAL A 340 3.94 -15.64 -12.50
CA VAL A 340 2.53 -15.26 -12.43
C VAL A 340 1.93 -15.30 -13.83
N LEU A 341 0.72 -15.85 -13.96
CA LEU A 341 -0.01 -15.87 -15.23
C LEU A 341 -1.09 -14.78 -15.22
N VAL A 342 -1.05 -13.84 -16.16
CA VAL A 342 -2.12 -12.84 -16.29
C VAL A 342 -3.17 -13.38 -17.27
N LYS A 343 -4.31 -13.84 -16.74
CA LYS A 343 -5.42 -14.38 -17.54
C LYS A 343 -6.09 -13.29 -18.35
N GLU A 344 -6.40 -12.18 -17.68
CA GLU A 344 -7.04 -11.03 -18.28
C GLU A 344 -6.55 -9.74 -17.65
N ARG A 345 -6.51 -8.71 -18.48
CA ARG A 345 -6.25 -7.34 -18.05
C ARG A 345 -7.59 -6.65 -17.84
N MET A 346 -7.81 -6.15 -16.63
CA MET A 346 -8.96 -5.32 -16.29
C MET A 346 -8.57 -3.83 -16.44
N PRO A 347 -9.31 -3.03 -17.23
CA PRO A 347 -9.00 -1.62 -17.39
C PRO A 347 -9.31 -0.82 -16.12
N MET A 348 -8.50 0.20 -15.88
CA MET A 348 -8.67 1.20 -14.82
C MET A 348 -9.08 2.53 -15.43
N VAL A 349 -10.32 2.62 -15.89
CA VAL A 349 -10.82 3.84 -16.52
C VAL A 349 -11.04 4.92 -15.46
N PRO A 350 -10.49 6.14 -15.64
CA PRO A 350 -10.74 7.25 -14.72
C PRO A 350 -12.23 7.47 -14.45
N LEU A 351 -12.59 7.73 -13.19
CA LEU A 351 -13.98 7.84 -12.76
C LEU A 351 -14.68 9.02 -13.44
N ALA A 352 -13.95 10.11 -13.67
CA ALA A 352 -14.43 11.25 -14.44
C ALA A 352 -14.86 10.87 -15.86
N TRP A 353 -14.19 9.90 -16.50
CA TRP A 353 -14.55 9.47 -17.85
C TRP A 353 -15.74 8.52 -17.84
N ARG A 354 -15.78 7.58 -16.89
CA ARG A 354 -16.89 6.63 -16.73
C ARG A 354 -18.22 7.31 -16.41
N THR A 355 -18.19 8.40 -15.65
CA THR A 355 -19.39 9.06 -15.13
C THR A 355 -19.78 10.31 -15.92
N GLY A 356 -19.15 10.57 -17.07
CA GLY A 356 -19.34 11.83 -17.81
C GLY A 356 -19.01 13.07 -16.97
N GLY A 357 -18.09 12.93 -16.03
CA GLY A 357 -17.68 13.97 -15.09
C GLY A 357 -18.63 14.19 -13.92
N GLN A 358 -19.60 13.32 -13.64
CA GLN A 358 -20.41 13.50 -12.43
C GLN A 358 -19.61 13.22 -11.14
N ARG A 359 -18.60 12.35 -11.22
CA ARG A 359 -17.70 11.97 -10.13
C ARG A 359 -16.24 12.01 -10.59
N GLY A 360 -15.31 11.92 -9.65
CA GLY A 360 -13.87 11.87 -9.92
C GLY A 360 -13.21 13.25 -10.03
N ILE A 361 -11.90 13.24 -10.27
CA ILE A 361 -11.09 14.46 -10.29
C ILE A 361 -11.26 15.19 -11.63
N LYS A 362 -11.58 16.50 -11.57
CA LYS A 362 -11.57 17.40 -12.73
C LYS A 362 -10.52 18.47 -12.55
N SER A 363 -9.51 18.47 -13.41
CA SER A 363 -8.45 19.47 -13.42
C SER A 363 -7.74 19.47 -14.78
N SER A 364 -7.21 20.61 -15.21
CA SER A 364 -6.35 20.67 -16.39
C SER A 364 -5.05 19.87 -16.19
N GLU A 365 -4.55 19.81 -14.95
CA GLU A 365 -3.35 19.07 -14.58
C GLU A 365 -3.50 17.57 -14.83
N ILE A 366 -4.60 16.96 -14.35
CA ILE A 366 -4.86 15.53 -14.52
C ILE A 366 -5.09 15.18 -15.99
N GLU A 367 -5.74 16.06 -16.78
CA GLU A 367 -5.92 15.86 -18.21
C GLU A 367 -4.59 15.85 -18.97
N GLY A 368 -3.69 16.79 -18.67
CA GLY A 368 -2.33 16.82 -19.23
C GLY A 368 -1.51 15.57 -18.88
N TYR A 369 -1.63 15.13 -17.62
CA TYR A 369 -1.00 13.91 -17.13
C TYR A 369 -1.51 12.64 -17.83
N LEU A 370 -2.84 12.48 -17.92
CA LEU A 370 -3.47 11.33 -18.60
C LEU A 370 -3.13 11.32 -20.09
N ARG A 371 -3.16 12.48 -20.75
CA ARG A 371 -2.74 12.63 -22.15
C ARG A 371 -1.32 12.13 -22.37
N THR A 372 -0.41 12.51 -21.48
CA THR A 372 1.00 12.08 -21.53
C THR A 372 1.15 10.56 -21.36
N LYS A 373 0.39 9.93 -20.46
CA LYS A 373 0.38 8.46 -20.29
C LYS A 373 -0.07 7.73 -21.57
N ILE A 374 -1.05 8.27 -22.27
CA ILE A 374 -1.58 7.66 -23.50
C ILE A 374 -0.59 7.88 -24.65
N SER A 375 -0.22 9.12 -24.92
CA SER A 375 0.55 9.49 -26.12
C SER A 375 2.02 9.10 -26.03
N LYS A 376 2.65 9.28 -24.86
CA LYS A 376 4.10 9.02 -24.69
C LYS A 376 4.40 7.67 -24.04
N MET A 377 3.45 7.04 -23.34
CA MET A 377 3.68 5.79 -22.57
C MET A 377 2.74 4.63 -22.95
N GLY A 378 1.96 4.75 -24.03
CA GLY A 378 1.18 3.65 -24.60
C GLY A 378 0.12 3.05 -23.68
N HIS A 379 -0.41 3.80 -22.71
CA HIS A 379 -1.43 3.29 -21.80
C HIS A 379 -2.76 3.03 -22.53
N MET A 380 -3.35 1.86 -22.26
CA MET A 380 -4.64 1.42 -22.80
C MET A 380 -5.74 1.73 -21.78
N LEU A 381 -6.50 2.80 -21.99
CA LEU A 381 -7.59 3.24 -21.11
C LEU A 381 -8.98 2.71 -21.53
N GLN A 382 -9.01 1.73 -22.44
CA GLN A 382 -10.21 1.06 -22.94
C GLN A 382 -10.22 -0.41 -22.54
#